data_AF-A0A9D6F0K9-F1
#
_entry.id   AF-A0A9D6F0K9-F1
#
_cell.length_a   1.000
_cell.length_b   1.000
_cell.length_c   1.000
_cell.angle_alpha   90.00
_cell.angle_beta   90.00
_cell.angle_gamma   90.00
#
_symmetry.space_group_name_H-M   'P 1'
#
loop_
_entity.id
_entity.type
_entity.pdbx_description
1 polymer ?
#
loop_
_entity_poly.entity_id
_entity_poly.type
_entity_poly.pdbx_seq_one_letter_code
_entity_poly.pdbx_strand_id
1 'polypeptide(L)'
;MDLNDFGTEAADARNNGEQRNYYRPPNYYPAEGSNGPVQWKVVQGGVFEICGATSLRLPPGAYGCTLNQYGDVQLMTRDLQVDDLIDFADSLPAKILHEIENFWDLGENFQKHGYLHRRGYLLYGPQGSGKSSVVHQVVHRIVKAGHVAVFCEHPGFLTRAMEVFRRIEPDRPVVCLFEDIDAIIEIHGDSELLQWLDGSHQINKVINIATTNYPERLDRRIVSRPRRFDRIIKIEAPTSAIREAYFRRKLPDLTVNGQLTRWVDLTEGLSFAALAELVISVACLGNNLEETVTLLRGLDDQQPSSREFDRPGQMGFGTARAGHSRRRDEEIPF
;
A
#
# COMPACT_ATOMS: atom_id res chain seq x y z
N MET A 1 64.53 -24.65 49.90
CA MET A 1 65.53 -25.65 49.45
C MET A 1 64.70 -26.85 49.10
N ASP A 2 64.55 -27.28 47.86
CA ASP A 2 65.39 -27.20 46.67
C ASP A 2 64.49 -27.72 45.51
N LEU A 3 64.79 -27.69 44.21
CA LEU A 3 66.03 -27.71 43.43
C LEU A 3 65.64 -27.25 42.00
N ASN A 4 66.50 -26.45 41.38
CA ASN A 4 66.37 -25.98 40.00
C ASN A 4 66.41 -27.11 38.95
N ASP A 5 65.85 -26.77 37.78
CA ASP A 5 66.30 -27.08 36.42
C ASP A 5 66.83 -28.48 36.12
N PHE A 6 66.13 -29.20 35.23
CA PHE A 6 66.75 -29.77 34.03
C PHE A 6 65.72 -29.85 32.90
N GLY A 7 66.15 -29.44 31.71
CA GLY A 7 65.30 -29.12 30.56
C GLY A 7 64.76 -30.30 29.74
N THR A 8 63.89 -29.91 28.81
CA THR A 8 63.64 -30.46 27.46
C THR A 8 63.57 -31.99 27.28
N GLU A 9 62.38 -32.52 26.99
CA GLU A 9 62.00 -32.88 25.60
C GLU A 9 60.50 -33.22 25.45
N ALA A 10 60.04 -33.12 24.20
CA ALA A 10 58.67 -33.26 23.67
C ALA A 10 58.06 -34.68 23.88
N ALA A 11 56.76 -34.97 23.69
CA ALA A 11 55.78 -34.49 22.74
C ALA A 11 54.34 -34.87 23.14
N ASP A 12 53.39 -34.18 22.51
CA ASP A 12 52.02 -34.58 22.18
C ASP A 12 50.97 -34.80 23.29
N ALA A 13 50.01 -33.86 23.39
CA ALA A 13 48.78 -33.95 22.57
C ALA A 13 47.65 -33.05 23.11
N ARG A 14 47.16 -32.16 22.23
CA ARG A 14 45.78 -31.63 22.16
C ARG A 14 45.42 -30.42 23.05
N ASN A 15 45.87 -29.26 22.59
CA ASN A 15 45.05 -28.11 22.19
C ASN A 15 43.82 -27.78 23.08
N ASN A 16 44.07 -27.29 24.29
CA ASN A 16 43.14 -26.43 25.04
C ASN A 16 43.53 -24.98 24.78
N GLY A 17 42.84 -24.32 23.86
CA GLY A 17 43.09 -22.92 23.51
C GLY A 17 41.82 -22.22 23.06
N GLU A 18 41.58 -21.06 23.66
CA GLU A 18 40.56 -20.07 23.31
C GLU A 18 39.15 -20.23 23.91
N GLN A 19 39.05 -20.09 25.24
CA GLN A 19 38.00 -19.19 25.75
C GLN A 19 38.31 -17.80 25.20
N ARG A 20 37.74 -17.46 24.04
CA ARG A 20 37.67 -16.06 23.59
C ARG A 20 36.77 -15.32 24.57
N ASN A 21 37.40 -14.74 25.59
CA ASN A 21 36.83 -13.62 26.31
C ASN A 21 36.53 -12.54 25.28
N TYR A 22 35.28 -12.45 24.83
CA TYR A 22 34.78 -11.30 24.11
C TYR A 22 34.71 -10.14 25.10
N TYR A 23 35.86 -9.54 25.39
CA TYR A 23 35.91 -8.21 25.98
C TYR A 23 35.26 -7.27 24.97
N ARG A 24 33.98 -6.95 25.17
CA ARG A 24 33.32 -5.86 24.45
C ARG A 24 33.85 -4.56 25.07
N PRO A 25 34.60 -3.72 24.33
CA PRO A 25 35.02 -2.45 24.87
C PRO A 25 33.80 -1.64 25.30
N PRO A 26 33.88 -0.86 26.40
CA PRO A 26 32.87 0.11 26.73
C PRO A 26 32.80 1.09 25.54
N ASN A 27 31.68 1.09 24.82
CA ASN A 27 31.41 1.77 23.52
C ASN A 27 31.47 0.91 22.25
N TYR A 28 31.46 -0.44 22.33
CA TYR A 28 31.12 -1.25 21.16
C TYR A 28 29.63 -1.11 20.85
N TYR A 29 29.29 -0.06 20.09
CA TYR A 29 28.05 0.00 19.34
C TYR A 29 28.31 -0.61 17.97
N PRO A 30 27.55 -1.62 17.55
CA PRO A 30 27.52 -2.02 16.15
C PRO A 30 27.28 -0.78 15.29
N ALA A 31 27.99 -0.66 14.17
CA ALA A 31 27.82 0.45 13.23
C ALA A 31 26.32 0.65 12.92
N GLU A 32 25.89 1.91 12.79
CA GLU A 32 24.53 2.24 12.33
C GLU A 32 24.23 1.42 11.07
N GLY A 33 23.23 0.54 11.14
CA GLY A 33 22.83 -0.36 10.05
C GLY A 33 23.28 -1.83 10.16
N SER A 34 23.98 -2.24 11.23
CA SER A 34 24.24 -3.66 11.45
C SER A 34 22.96 -4.34 12.00
N ASN A 35 22.34 -5.24 11.21
CA ASN A 35 21.16 -6.04 11.60
C ASN A 35 21.48 -7.19 12.59
N GLY A 36 22.64 -7.18 13.25
CA GLY A 36 22.98 -8.19 14.25
C GLY A 36 22.16 -8.06 15.54
N PRO A 37 22.18 -9.06 16.44
CA PRO A 37 21.63 -8.93 17.77
C PRO A 37 22.51 -7.99 18.63
N VAL A 38 21.93 -6.92 19.14
CA VAL A 38 22.66 -5.82 19.82
C VAL A 38 22.14 -5.56 21.23
N GLN A 39 20.95 -6.08 21.57
CA GLN A 39 20.23 -5.79 22.82
C GLN A 39 19.50 -7.04 23.36
N TRP A 40 18.99 -6.94 24.59
CA TRP A 40 18.13 -7.94 25.23
C TRP A 40 16.68 -7.46 25.25
N LYS A 41 15.76 -8.30 24.77
CA LYS A 41 14.30 -8.17 24.93
C LYS A 41 13.88 -8.94 26.18
N VAL A 42 13.13 -8.29 27.06
CA VAL A 42 12.53 -8.96 28.22
C VAL A 42 11.25 -9.65 27.78
N VAL A 43 11.10 -10.93 28.10
CA VAL A 43 9.89 -11.70 27.77
C VAL A 43 8.98 -11.80 28.99
N GLN A 44 9.37 -12.61 29.98
CA GLN A 44 8.66 -12.79 31.25
C GLN A 44 9.62 -13.29 32.34
N GLY A 45 9.39 -12.94 33.60
CA GLY A 45 9.94 -13.65 34.76
C GLY A 45 11.45 -13.92 34.75
N GLY A 46 12.27 -12.91 34.45
CA GLY A 46 13.74 -13.07 34.41
C GLY A 46 14.28 -13.77 33.16
N VAL A 47 13.44 -14.03 32.16
CA VAL A 47 13.84 -14.53 30.83
C VAL A 47 14.10 -13.36 29.89
N PHE A 48 15.28 -13.40 29.25
CA PHE A 48 15.74 -12.42 28.28
C PHE A 48 16.04 -13.12 26.95
N GLU A 49 15.56 -12.55 25.85
CA GLU A 49 15.88 -12.99 24.48
C GLU A 49 16.79 -11.96 23.81
N ILE A 50 17.67 -12.41 22.92
CA ILE A 50 18.45 -11.48 22.09
C ILE A 50 17.54 -10.78 21.09
N CYS A 51 17.77 -9.48 20.86
CA CYS A 51 17.08 -8.73 19.82
C CYS A 51 18.03 -7.76 19.09
N GLY A 52 17.60 -7.34 17.89
CA GLY A 52 18.27 -6.29 17.12
C GLY A 52 18.08 -4.91 17.75
N ALA A 53 18.37 -3.86 16.98
CA ALA A 53 18.18 -2.49 17.42
C ALA A 53 16.69 -2.24 17.73
N THR A 54 16.42 -1.64 18.89
CA THR A 54 15.06 -1.27 19.30
C THR A 54 14.78 0.20 19.05
N SER A 55 13.51 0.53 18.78
CA SER A 55 13.02 1.91 18.72
C SER A 55 11.82 2.07 19.65
N LEU A 56 11.77 3.18 20.36
CA LEU A 56 10.65 3.52 21.25
C LEU A 56 9.39 3.93 20.49
N ARG A 57 9.54 4.37 19.23
CA ARG A 57 8.45 4.76 18.34
C ARG A 57 8.65 4.19 16.96
N LEU A 58 7.57 3.84 16.30
CA LEU A 58 7.61 3.54 14.88
C LEU A 58 7.97 4.82 14.11
N PRO A 59 8.92 4.82 13.17
CA PRO A 59 9.15 5.99 12.34
C PRO A 59 7.87 6.46 11.63
N PRO A 60 7.70 7.76 11.34
CA PRO A 60 6.65 8.20 10.43
C PRO A 60 6.81 7.50 9.08
N GLY A 61 5.70 7.02 8.51
CA GLY A 61 5.77 6.22 7.30
C GLY A 61 4.46 5.53 6.94
N ALA A 62 4.43 4.98 5.73
CA ALA A 62 3.44 4.01 5.31
C ALA A 62 3.94 2.59 5.57
N TYR A 63 3.06 1.73 6.06
CA TYR A 63 3.40 0.37 6.43
C TYR A 63 2.37 -0.63 5.93
N GLY A 64 2.80 -1.80 5.47
CA GLY A 64 1.96 -3.00 5.48
C GLY A 64 2.02 -3.68 6.85
N CYS A 65 1.04 -4.51 7.17
CA CYS A 65 1.01 -5.28 8.40
C CYS A 65 0.84 -6.79 8.14
N THR A 66 1.65 -7.60 8.81
CA THR A 66 1.54 -9.06 8.78
C THR A 66 1.84 -9.66 10.16
N LEU A 67 1.57 -10.95 10.31
CA LEU A 67 1.97 -11.74 11.47
C LEU A 67 3.05 -12.73 11.06
N ASN A 68 4.10 -12.86 11.88
CA ASN A 68 5.07 -13.93 11.68
C ASN A 68 4.48 -15.29 12.09
N GLN A 69 5.24 -16.37 11.90
CA GLN A 69 4.84 -17.74 12.26
C GLN A 69 4.55 -17.95 13.77
N TYR A 70 4.99 -17.03 14.63
CA TYR A 70 4.74 -17.04 16.08
C TYR A 70 3.56 -16.14 16.49
N GLY A 71 2.93 -15.46 15.53
CA GLY A 71 1.83 -14.52 15.77
C GLY A 71 2.29 -13.12 16.22
N ASP A 72 3.57 -12.79 16.10
CA ASP A 72 4.05 -11.44 16.38
C ASP A 72 3.77 -10.51 15.20
N VAL A 73 3.40 -9.29 15.55
CA VAL A 73 3.11 -8.21 14.58
C VAL A 73 4.39 -7.75 13.91
N GLN A 74 4.35 -7.64 12.58
CA GLN A 74 5.37 -7.02 11.77
C GLN A 74 4.76 -5.87 10.96
N LEU A 75 5.36 -4.68 11.08
CA LEU A 75 5.04 -3.52 10.25
C LEU A 75 6.18 -3.28 9.28
N MET A 76 5.90 -3.43 7.99
CA MET A 76 6.90 -3.34 6.93
C MET A 76 6.73 -2.04 6.18
N THR A 77 7.80 -1.26 6.00
CA THR A 77 7.75 -0.01 5.23
C THR A 77 7.21 -0.28 3.83
N ARG A 78 6.30 0.57 3.38
CA ARG A 78 5.71 0.53 2.04
C ARG A 78 6.02 1.83 1.32
N ASP A 79 6.52 1.72 0.11
CA ASP A 79 6.75 2.89 -0.73
C ASP A 79 5.40 3.45 -1.20
N LEU A 80 5.19 4.74 -0.92
CA LEU A 80 4.04 5.46 -1.42
C LEU A 80 4.38 5.99 -2.81
N GLN A 81 3.79 5.40 -3.84
CA GLN A 81 3.79 6.00 -5.16
C GLN A 81 2.77 7.13 -5.17
N VAL A 82 3.28 8.36 -5.16
CA VAL A 82 2.47 9.58 -5.19
C VAL A 82 2.69 10.24 -6.53
N ASP A 83 1.60 10.40 -7.27
CA ASP A 83 1.62 11.23 -8.46
C ASP A 83 1.29 12.67 -8.06
N ASP A 84 2.28 13.57 -8.09
CA ASP A 84 2.14 14.99 -7.74
C ASP A 84 1.30 15.79 -8.77
N LEU A 85 0.73 15.12 -9.77
CA LEU A 85 -0.04 15.74 -10.85
C LEU A 85 -1.31 16.48 -10.44
N ILE A 86 -1.86 16.19 -9.26
CA ILE A 86 -3.19 16.67 -8.84
C ILE A 86 -3.09 17.43 -7.51
N ASP A 87 -2.03 18.21 -7.32
CA ASP A 87 -1.93 19.13 -6.19
C ASP A 87 -2.42 20.53 -6.57
N PHE A 88 -3.73 20.73 -6.51
CA PHE A 88 -4.36 22.04 -6.67
C PHE A 88 -4.78 22.59 -5.30
N ALA A 89 -4.64 23.91 -5.11
CA ALA A 89 -5.32 24.59 -4.01
C ALA A 89 -6.83 24.30 -4.13
N ASP A 90 -7.48 23.97 -3.00
CA ASP A 90 -8.87 23.49 -2.92
C ASP A 90 -9.18 22.12 -3.57
N SER A 91 -8.15 21.33 -3.88
CA SER A 91 -8.31 19.95 -4.34
C SER A 91 -8.99 19.07 -3.28
N LEU A 92 -9.64 18.00 -3.75
CA LEU A 92 -10.27 17.02 -2.87
C LEU A 92 -9.30 16.42 -1.82
N PRO A 93 -8.06 16.01 -2.16
CA PRO A 93 -7.06 15.60 -1.17
C PRO A 93 -6.83 16.65 -0.07
N ALA A 94 -6.72 17.93 -0.44
CA ALA A 94 -6.51 19.01 0.53
C ALA A 94 -7.70 19.17 1.48
N LYS A 95 -8.93 19.06 0.97
CA LYS A 95 -10.16 19.10 1.78
C LYS A 95 -10.24 17.92 2.75
N ILE A 96 -9.96 16.70 2.27
CA ILE A 96 -9.95 15.50 3.11
C ILE A 96 -8.88 15.63 4.21
N LEU A 97 -7.67 16.08 3.86
CA LEU A 97 -6.60 16.28 4.83
C LEU A 97 -7.02 17.28 5.92
N HIS A 98 -7.55 18.44 5.52
CA HIS A 98 -8.01 19.45 6.47
C HIS A 98 -9.12 18.90 7.39
N GLU A 99 -10.06 18.11 6.86
CA GLU A 99 -11.08 17.44 7.69
C GLU A 99 -10.49 16.41 8.66
N ILE A 100 -9.40 15.72 8.28
CA ILE A 100 -8.68 14.77 9.14
C ILE A 100 -7.96 15.51 10.27
N GLU A 101 -7.23 16.57 9.95
CA GLU A 101 -6.50 17.39 10.92
C GLU A 101 -7.46 17.98 11.96
N ASN A 102 -8.52 18.65 11.50
CA ASN A 102 -9.56 19.17 12.37
C ASN A 102 -10.22 18.08 13.23
N PHE A 103 -10.40 16.88 12.68
CA PHE A 103 -10.96 15.77 13.44
C PHE A 103 -10.01 15.31 14.54
N TRP A 104 -8.69 15.26 14.28
CA TRP A 104 -7.72 14.84 15.28
C TRP A 104 -7.69 15.75 16.51
N ASP A 105 -7.89 17.05 16.32
CA ASP A 105 -7.97 18.04 17.41
C ASP A 105 -9.18 17.82 18.34
N LEU A 106 -10.22 17.12 17.88
CA LEU A 106 -11.40 16.80 18.68
C LEU A 106 -11.20 15.63 19.66
N GLY A 107 -10.01 15.01 19.70
CA GLY A 107 -9.75 13.78 20.46
C GLY A 107 -10.14 13.86 21.95
N GLU A 108 -9.80 14.96 22.63
CA GLU A 108 -10.16 15.17 24.04
C GLU A 108 -11.67 15.25 24.26
N ASN A 109 -12.40 15.85 23.32
CA ASN A 109 -13.85 15.97 23.40
C ASN A 109 -14.52 14.59 23.27
N PHE A 110 -14.05 13.77 22.33
CA PHE A 110 -14.51 12.38 22.21
C PHE A 110 -14.28 11.59 23.50
N GLN A 111 -13.09 11.70 24.08
CA GLN A 111 -12.75 11.03 25.34
C GLN A 111 -13.65 11.51 26.49
N LYS A 112 -13.88 12.81 26.62
CA LYS A 112 -14.76 13.41 27.64
C LYS A 112 -16.17 12.84 27.59
N HIS A 113 -16.67 12.54 26.40
CA HIS A 113 -18.02 12.00 26.19
C HIS A 113 -18.07 10.46 26.10
N GLY A 114 -16.95 9.76 26.36
CA GLY A 114 -16.90 8.30 26.35
C GLY A 114 -17.03 7.68 24.96
N TYR A 115 -16.72 8.44 23.90
CA TYR A 115 -16.74 7.95 22.53
C TYR A 115 -15.34 7.63 22.02
N LEU A 116 -15.23 6.55 21.23
CA LEU A 116 -14.06 6.32 20.39
C LEU A 116 -13.90 7.45 19.37
N HIS A 117 -12.76 8.13 19.44
CA HIS A 117 -12.21 9.07 18.47
C HIS A 117 -11.75 8.32 17.22
N ARG A 118 -12.72 8.03 16.36
CA ARG A 118 -12.50 7.35 15.07
C ARG A 118 -13.40 7.95 14.01
N ARG A 119 -12.93 7.92 12.76
CA ARG A 119 -13.70 8.38 11.61
C ARG A 119 -13.40 7.55 10.38
N GLY A 120 -14.42 7.31 9.56
CA GLY A 120 -14.25 6.61 8.29
C GLY A 120 -14.53 7.48 7.06
N TYR A 121 -13.70 7.32 6.04
CA TYR A 121 -13.87 7.84 4.68
C TYR A 121 -13.97 6.68 3.70
N LEU A 122 -14.98 6.68 2.84
CA LEU A 122 -15.14 5.74 1.74
C LEU A 122 -15.16 6.51 0.41
N LEU A 123 -14.17 6.27 -0.43
CA LEU A 123 -14.08 6.82 -1.78
C LEU A 123 -14.56 5.78 -2.78
N TYR A 124 -15.54 6.12 -3.61
CA TYR A 124 -16.09 5.19 -4.60
C TYR A 124 -16.25 5.84 -5.97
N GLY A 125 -16.23 5.05 -7.03
CA GLY A 125 -16.34 5.54 -8.40
C GLY A 125 -15.75 4.56 -9.40
N PRO A 126 -15.90 4.81 -10.71
CA PRO A 126 -15.45 3.89 -11.75
C PRO A 126 -13.95 3.62 -11.68
N GLN A 127 -13.51 2.50 -12.25
CA GLN A 127 -12.10 2.16 -12.34
C GLN A 127 -11.34 3.27 -13.09
N GLY A 128 -10.08 3.52 -12.70
CA GLY A 128 -9.28 4.59 -13.32
C GLY A 128 -9.65 6.03 -12.92
N SER A 129 -10.67 6.24 -12.07
CA SER A 129 -11.07 7.59 -11.62
C SER A 129 -10.11 8.29 -10.66
N GLY A 130 -9.00 7.65 -10.28
CA GLY A 130 -7.97 8.26 -9.42
C GLY A 130 -8.20 8.15 -7.92
N LYS A 131 -9.12 7.28 -7.46
CA LYS A 131 -9.39 7.03 -6.02
C LYS A 131 -8.10 6.77 -5.22
N SER A 132 -7.31 5.77 -5.61
CA SER A 132 -6.05 5.44 -4.92
C SER A 132 -5.04 6.57 -4.97
N SER A 133 -4.97 7.32 -6.08
CA SER A 133 -4.09 8.50 -6.18
C SER A 133 -4.47 9.58 -5.17
N VAL A 134 -5.77 9.91 -5.04
CA VAL A 134 -6.27 10.85 -4.02
C VAL A 134 -5.91 10.37 -2.61
N VAL A 135 -6.12 9.09 -2.32
CA VAL A 135 -5.78 8.50 -1.01
C VAL A 135 -4.28 8.58 -0.75
N HIS A 136 -3.45 8.19 -1.71
CA HIS A 136 -1.98 8.24 -1.59
C HIS A 136 -1.46 9.66 -1.36
N GLN A 137 -2.05 10.67 -2.02
CA GLN A 137 -1.70 12.07 -1.78
C GLN A 137 -2.04 12.52 -0.34
N VAL A 138 -3.22 12.14 0.17
CA VAL A 138 -3.59 12.41 1.58
C VAL A 138 -2.62 11.73 2.53
N VAL A 139 -2.35 10.44 2.32
CA VAL A 139 -1.45 9.65 3.17
C VAL A 139 -0.03 10.20 3.17
N HIS A 140 0.49 10.57 2.00
CA HIS A 140 1.82 11.15 1.87
C HIS A 140 1.98 12.44 2.67
N ARG A 141 0.97 13.33 2.66
CA ARG A 141 1.00 14.55 3.48
C ARG A 141 0.94 14.24 4.97
N ILE A 142 0.10 13.27 5.36
CA ILE A 142 0.00 12.80 6.75
C ILE A 142 1.34 12.23 7.24
N VAL A 143 2.00 11.41 6.43
CA VAL A 143 3.33 10.86 6.74
C VAL A 143 4.38 11.96 6.83
N LYS A 144 4.37 12.93 5.90
CA LYS A 144 5.24 14.12 5.96
C LYS A 144 5.03 14.96 7.22
N ALA A 145 3.81 14.99 7.75
CA ALA A 145 3.47 15.63 9.03
C ALA A 145 3.89 14.80 10.26
N GLY A 146 4.54 13.64 10.09
CA GLY A 146 5.10 12.84 11.20
C GLY A 146 4.21 11.70 11.69
N HIS A 147 3.11 11.42 10.99
CA HIS A 147 2.18 10.35 11.37
C HIS A 147 2.47 9.01 10.69
N VAL A 148 1.71 7.99 11.10
CA VAL A 148 1.81 6.63 10.59
C VAL A 148 0.56 6.30 9.78
N ALA A 149 0.76 5.65 8.66
CA ALA A 149 -0.30 5.06 7.85
C ALA A 149 -0.07 3.55 7.71
N VAL A 150 -1.13 2.76 7.86
CA VAL A 150 -1.07 1.30 7.78
C VAL A 150 -2.06 0.79 6.74
N PHE A 151 -1.56 0.07 5.75
CA PHE A 151 -2.33 -0.58 4.71
C PHE A 151 -2.87 -1.92 5.21
N CYS A 152 -4.17 -2.09 5.08
CA CYS A 152 -4.88 -3.29 5.46
C CYS A 152 -4.85 -4.29 4.31
N GLU A 153 -4.02 -5.32 4.43
CA GLU A 153 -4.07 -6.49 3.56
C GLU A 153 -4.97 -7.58 4.14
N HIS A 154 -5.07 -7.66 5.47
CA HIS A 154 -5.93 -8.59 6.19
C HIS A 154 -6.53 -7.90 7.44
N PRO A 155 -7.87 -7.85 7.61
CA PRO A 155 -8.50 -7.14 8.73
C PRO A 155 -8.10 -7.64 10.13
N GLY A 156 -8.01 -8.96 10.33
CA GLY A 156 -7.49 -9.56 11.56
C GLY A 156 -6.04 -9.17 11.89
N PHE A 157 -5.14 -9.15 10.90
CA PHE A 157 -3.74 -8.75 11.11
C PHE A 157 -3.64 -7.26 11.45
N LEU A 158 -4.40 -6.41 10.75
CA LEU A 158 -4.48 -4.98 11.07
C LEU A 158 -4.97 -4.78 12.51
N THR A 159 -6.03 -5.48 12.90
CA THR A 159 -6.59 -5.38 14.26
C THR A 159 -5.53 -5.70 15.29
N ARG A 160 -4.84 -6.85 15.13
CA ARG A 160 -3.77 -7.25 16.04
C ARG A 160 -2.60 -6.26 16.05
N ALA A 161 -2.21 -5.75 14.88
CA ALA A 161 -1.16 -4.76 14.74
C ALA A 161 -1.51 -3.47 15.49
N MET A 162 -2.76 -3.01 15.38
CA MET A 162 -3.21 -1.78 16.01
C MET A 162 -3.41 -1.93 17.52
N GLU A 163 -3.78 -3.11 18.03
CA GLU A 163 -3.74 -3.40 19.47
C GLU A 163 -2.31 -3.31 20.06
N VAL A 164 -1.31 -3.84 19.34
CA VAL A 164 0.10 -3.69 19.73
C VAL A 164 0.53 -2.24 19.62
N PHE A 165 0.22 -1.57 18.51
CA PHE A 165 0.57 -0.16 18.28
C PHE A 165 0.00 0.75 19.36
N ARG A 166 -1.25 0.54 19.81
CA ARG A 166 -1.85 1.33 20.90
C ARG A 166 -1.22 1.09 22.26
N ARG A 167 -0.67 -0.10 22.52
CA ARG A 167 0.06 -0.37 23.77
C ARG A 167 1.41 0.33 23.81
N ILE A 168 2.06 0.51 22.66
CA ILE A 168 3.37 1.14 22.54
C ILE A 168 3.23 2.67 22.39
N GLU A 169 2.28 3.12 21.56
CA GLU A 169 2.03 4.51 21.21
C GLU A 169 0.54 4.86 21.41
N PRO A 170 0.05 5.00 22.66
CA PRO A 170 -1.39 5.14 22.95
C PRO A 170 -2.02 6.38 22.33
N ASP A 171 -1.26 7.48 22.26
CA ASP A 171 -1.80 8.78 21.87
C ASP A 171 -1.55 9.16 20.41
N ARG A 172 -0.76 8.37 19.67
CA ARG A 172 -0.35 8.75 18.32
C ARG A 172 -1.46 8.50 17.30
N PRO A 173 -1.96 9.52 16.59
CA PRO A 173 -2.94 9.32 15.52
C PRO A 173 -2.39 8.41 14.42
N VAL A 174 -3.26 7.55 13.88
CA VAL A 174 -2.93 6.62 12.80
C VAL A 174 -4.01 6.63 11.72
N VAL A 175 -3.59 6.45 10.47
CA VAL A 175 -4.49 6.19 9.34
C VAL A 175 -4.43 4.72 8.98
N CYS A 176 -5.58 4.08 8.83
CA CYS A 176 -5.71 2.70 8.33
C CYS A 176 -6.37 2.73 6.94
N LEU A 177 -5.72 2.10 5.97
CA LEU A 177 -6.07 2.17 4.56
C LEU A 177 -6.64 0.84 4.08
N PHE A 178 -7.79 0.87 3.44
CA PHE A 178 -8.50 -0.28 2.89
C PHE A 178 -8.68 -0.07 1.39
N GLU A 179 -7.62 -0.32 0.63
CA GLU A 179 -7.70 -0.22 -0.83
C GLU A 179 -8.50 -1.37 -1.40
N ASP A 180 -9.41 -1.06 -2.34
CA ASP A 180 -10.32 -2.02 -2.97
C ASP A 180 -10.99 -2.91 -1.92
N ILE A 181 -11.70 -2.27 -0.98
CA ILE A 181 -12.32 -2.92 0.19
C ILE A 181 -13.27 -4.06 -0.19
N ASP A 182 -13.86 -4.01 -1.39
CA ASP A 182 -14.63 -5.12 -1.96
C ASP A 182 -13.79 -6.39 -2.20
N ALA A 183 -12.55 -6.25 -2.67
CA ALA A 183 -11.62 -7.37 -2.81
C ALA A 183 -11.17 -7.91 -1.45
N ILE A 184 -10.95 -7.03 -0.46
CA ILE A 184 -10.65 -7.45 0.92
C ILE A 184 -11.80 -8.30 1.47
N ILE A 185 -13.05 -7.87 1.27
CA ILE A 185 -14.24 -8.61 1.70
C ILE A 185 -14.37 -9.94 0.95
N GLU A 186 -14.08 -9.97 -0.34
CA GLU A 186 -14.15 -11.19 -1.15
C GLU A 186 -13.17 -12.26 -0.65
N ILE A 187 -11.94 -11.86 -0.28
CA ILE A 187 -10.89 -12.79 0.16
C ILE A 187 -11.07 -13.20 1.63
N HIS A 188 -11.38 -12.25 2.52
CA HIS A 188 -11.35 -12.46 3.98
C HIS A 188 -12.74 -12.55 4.64
N GLY A 189 -13.80 -12.31 3.87
CA GLY A 189 -15.15 -12.13 4.39
C GLY A 189 -15.37 -10.76 5.03
N ASP A 190 -16.63 -10.45 5.32
CA ASP A 190 -17.02 -9.16 5.90
C ASP A 190 -16.82 -9.09 7.43
N SER A 191 -16.77 -10.23 8.11
CA SER A 191 -16.95 -10.31 9.57
C SER A 191 -15.83 -9.62 10.37
N GLU A 192 -14.56 -9.87 10.03
CA GLU A 192 -13.44 -9.22 10.72
C GLU A 192 -13.37 -7.72 10.41
N LEU A 193 -13.64 -7.33 9.17
CA LEU A 193 -13.73 -5.93 8.76
C LEU A 193 -14.85 -5.20 9.50
N LEU A 194 -16.01 -5.84 9.66
CA LEU A 194 -17.14 -5.30 10.41
C LEU A 194 -16.77 -5.09 11.88
N GLN A 195 -16.11 -6.07 12.52
CA GLN A 195 -15.65 -5.94 13.91
C GLN A 195 -14.64 -4.79 14.07
N TRP A 196 -13.75 -4.62 13.10
CA TRP A 196 -12.83 -3.48 13.05
C TRP A 196 -13.57 -2.15 12.95
N LEU A 197 -14.51 -2.02 12.01
CA LEU A 197 -15.28 -0.79 11.76
C LEU A 197 -16.23 -0.45 12.92
N ASP A 198 -16.81 -1.46 13.58
CA ASP A 198 -17.66 -1.29 14.77
C ASP A 198 -16.86 -0.86 16.03
N GLY A 199 -15.55 -1.04 16.00
CA GLY A 199 -14.68 -0.68 17.13
C GLY A 199 -14.79 -1.61 18.32
N SER A 200 -15.09 -2.89 18.06
CA SER A 200 -15.15 -3.94 19.10
C SER A 200 -13.87 -4.02 19.94
N HIS A 201 -12.72 -3.71 19.33
CA HIS A 201 -11.41 -3.73 19.99
C HIS A 201 -11.04 -2.42 20.72
N GLN A 202 -11.94 -1.43 20.77
CA GLN A 202 -11.73 -0.13 21.44
C GLN A 202 -10.47 0.64 20.99
N ILE A 203 -10.00 0.39 19.77
CA ILE A 203 -8.79 1.02 19.21
C ILE A 203 -9.11 2.47 18.84
N ASN A 204 -8.46 3.40 19.53
CA ASN A 204 -8.78 4.83 19.45
C ASN A 204 -7.79 5.62 18.56
N LYS A 205 -8.15 6.87 18.21
CA LYS A 205 -7.35 7.81 17.40
C LYS A 205 -7.02 7.25 16.00
N VAL A 206 -8.04 6.72 15.34
CA VAL A 206 -7.94 6.05 14.04
C VAL A 206 -8.76 6.76 12.98
N ILE A 207 -8.16 7.05 11.84
CA ILE A 207 -8.87 7.38 10.60
C ILE A 207 -8.86 6.16 9.70
N ASN A 208 -10.03 5.67 9.30
CA ASN A 208 -10.14 4.65 8.25
C ASN A 208 -10.35 5.36 6.90
N ILE A 209 -9.57 5.02 5.88
CA ILE A 209 -9.79 5.48 4.51
C ILE A 209 -9.92 4.24 3.62
N ALA A 210 -11.04 4.10 2.94
CA ALA A 210 -11.33 2.97 2.08
C ALA A 210 -11.60 3.42 0.64
N THR A 211 -11.26 2.57 -0.33
CA THR A 211 -11.66 2.75 -1.74
C THR A 211 -12.49 1.57 -2.22
N THR A 212 -13.38 1.79 -3.19
CA THR A 212 -14.08 0.72 -3.90
C THR A 212 -14.45 1.13 -5.32
N ASN A 213 -14.40 0.19 -6.26
CA ASN A 213 -14.97 0.37 -7.59
C ASN A 213 -16.45 -0.04 -7.66
N TYR A 214 -16.89 -0.86 -6.72
CA TYR A 214 -18.17 -1.56 -6.74
C TYR A 214 -18.95 -1.33 -5.43
N PRO A 215 -19.42 -0.10 -5.16
CA PRO A 215 -20.14 0.21 -3.93
C PRO A 215 -21.39 -0.67 -3.71
N GLU A 216 -21.98 -1.19 -4.79
CA GLU A 216 -23.12 -2.11 -4.76
C GLU A 216 -22.78 -3.51 -4.23
N ARG A 217 -21.50 -3.91 -4.24
CA ARG A 217 -21.02 -5.16 -3.65
C ARG A 217 -20.85 -5.07 -2.13
N LEU A 218 -20.83 -3.84 -1.58
CA LEU A 218 -20.69 -3.64 -0.15
C LEU A 218 -22.03 -3.82 0.55
N ASP A 219 -22.05 -4.61 1.61
CA ASP A 219 -23.24 -4.77 2.45
C ASP A 219 -23.69 -3.40 2.99
N ARG A 220 -25.01 -3.13 2.94
CA ARG A 220 -25.58 -1.87 3.45
C ARG A 220 -25.15 -1.56 4.89
N ARG A 221 -24.91 -2.58 5.72
CA ARG A 221 -24.40 -2.42 7.09
C ARG A 221 -23.07 -1.66 7.06
N ILE A 222 -22.17 -1.93 6.12
CA ILE A 222 -20.85 -1.30 6.03
C ILE A 222 -20.99 0.20 5.73
N VAL A 223 -21.85 0.54 4.77
CA VAL A 223 -21.96 1.91 4.24
C VAL A 223 -22.95 2.78 5.04
N SER A 224 -24.05 2.20 5.51
CA SER A 224 -25.20 2.95 6.06
C SER A 224 -25.20 3.04 7.58
N ARG A 225 -24.34 2.31 8.30
CA ARG A 225 -24.26 2.42 9.75
C ARG A 225 -23.41 3.63 10.13
N PRO A 226 -23.94 4.54 10.97
CA PRO A 226 -23.16 5.65 11.50
C PRO A 226 -21.85 5.18 12.13
N ARG A 227 -20.79 6.00 12.04
CA ARG A 227 -19.45 5.76 12.62
C ARG A 227 -18.57 4.72 11.93
N ARG A 228 -19.06 4.01 10.92
CA ARG A 228 -18.21 3.14 10.06
C ARG A 228 -17.54 3.96 8.97
N PHE A 229 -18.35 4.56 8.11
CA PHE A 229 -17.94 5.52 7.10
C PHE A 229 -18.81 6.78 7.20
N ASP A 230 -18.29 7.78 7.90
CA ASP A 230 -18.99 9.06 8.12
C ASP A 230 -18.95 9.96 6.88
N ARG A 231 -17.98 9.72 6.00
CA ARG A 231 -17.80 10.42 4.73
C ARG A 231 -17.81 9.41 3.60
N ILE A 232 -18.78 9.53 2.71
CA ILE A 232 -18.87 8.73 1.49
C ILE A 232 -18.72 9.70 0.32
N ILE A 233 -17.64 9.55 -0.44
CA ILE A 233 -17.19 10.51 -1.45
C ILE A 233 -17.17 9.82 -2.80
N LYS A 234 -18.00 10.29 -3.73
CA LYS A 234 -17.96 9.85 -5.12
C LYS A 234 -16.80 10.54 -5.85
N ILE A 235 -15.94 9.75 -6.49
CA ILE A 235 -14.88 10.23 -7.37
C ILE A 235 -15.35 10.03 -8.80
N GLU A 236 -15.70 11.15 -9.44
CA GLU A 236 -16.13 11.21 -10.83
C GLU A 236 -14.96 11.50 -11.77
N ALA A 237 -15.23 11.48 -13.07
CA ALA A 237 -14.26 11.92 -14.07
C ALA A 237 -13.82 13.37 -13.79
N PRO A 238 -12.55 13.72 -14.07
CA PRO A 238 -12.02 15.06 -13.85
C PRO A 238 -12.82 16.12 -14.61
N THR A 239 -13.12 17.23 -13.93
CA THR A 239 -13.77 18.40 -14.52
C THR A 239 -12.87 19.06 -15.57
N SER A 240 -13.45 19.90 -16.43
CA SER A 240 -12.69 20.65 -17.45
C SER A 240 -11.49 21.40 -16.83
N ALA A 241 -11.69 22.09 -15.71
CA ALA A 241 -10.62 22.80 -15.00
C ALA A 241 -9.50 21.86 -14.51
N ILE A 242 -9.85 20.66 -14.02
CA ILE A 242 -8.87 19.65 -13.60
C ILE A 242 -8.11 19.10 -14.80
N ARG A 243 -8.79 18.80 -15.92
CA ARG A 243 -8.15 18.33 -17.16
C ARG A 243 -7.21 19.37 -17.74
N GLU A 244 -7.62 20.64 -17.74
CA GLU A 244 -6.78 21.75 -18.19
C GLU A 244 -5.50 21.85 -17.37
N ALA A 245 -5.63 21.80 -16.05
CA ALA A 245 -4.49 21.90 -15.15
C ALA A 245 -3.56 20.67 -15.24
N TYR A 246 -4.14 19.48 -15.44
CA TYR A 246 -3.40 18.25 -15.73
C TYR A 246 -2.57 18.38 -17.02
N PHE A 247 -3.19 18.79 -18.13
CA PHE A 247 -2.48 18.94 -19.41
C PHE A 247 -1.45 20.07 -19.38
N ARG A 248 -1.74 21.19 -18.73
CA ARG A 248 -0.77 22.27 -18.55
C ARG A 248 0.51 21.80 -17.85
N ARG A 249 0.39 20.86 -16.91
CA ARG A 249 1.52 20.30 -16.17
C ARG A 249 2.26 19.21 -16.96
N LYS A 250 1.54 18.29 -17.64
CA LYS A 250 2.16 17.20 -18.41
C LYS A 250 2.70 17.62 -19.77
N LEU A 251 2.02 18.54 -20.42
CA LEU A 251 2.26 18.96 -21.79
C LEU A 251 2.30 20.50 -21.84
N PRO A 252 3.32 21.14 -21.25
CA PRO A 252 3.41 22.61 -21.18
C PRO A 252 3.35 23.26 -22.58
N ASP A 253 3.90 22.58 -23.59
CA ASP A 253 3.93 23.03 -24.99
C ASP A 253 2.52 23.21 -25.62
N LEU A 254 1.49 22.51 -25.11
CA LEU A 254 0.11 22.70 -25.59
C LEU A 254 -0.41 24.10 -25.30
N THR A 255 0.04 24.72 -24.21
CA THR A 255 -0.34 26.09 -23.85
C THR A 255 0.25 27.08 -24.85
N VAL A 256 1.51 26.86 -25.23
CA VAL A 256 2.27 27.74 -26.14
C VAL A 256 1.67 27.69 -27.56
N ASN A 257 1.27 26.51 -28.00
CA ASN A 257 0.75 26.29 -29.36
C ASN A 257 -0.78 26.48 -29.47
N GLY A 258 -1.45 26.94 -28.40
CA GLY A 258 -2.90 27.19 -28.37
C GLY A 258 -3.78 25.95 -28.49
N GLN A 259 -3.22 24.75 -28.30
CA GLN A 259 -3.94 23.48 -28.46
C GLN A 259 -4.60 23.00 -27.16
N LEU A 260 -4.29 23.63 -26.01
CA LEU A 260 -4.78 23.20 -24.70
C LEU A 260 -6.31 23.08 -24.63
N THR A 261 -7.04 24.07 -25.14
CA THR A 261 -8.52 24.07 -25.14
C THR A 261 -9.07 22.86 -25.89
N ARG A 262 -8.51 22.55 -27.08
CA ARG A 262 -8.92 21.39 -27.88
C ARG A 262 -8.73 20.07 -27.13
N TRP A 263 -7.62 19.90 -26.43
CA TRP A 263 -7.39 18.70 -25.61
C TRP A 263 -8.39 18.58 -24.47
N VAL A 264 -8.70 19.69 -23.79
CA VAL A 264 -9.66 19.70 -22.67
C VAL A 264 -11.08 19.35 -23.14
N ASP A 265 -11.49 19.86 -24.30
CA ASP A 265 -12.82 19.63 -24.88
C ASP A 265 -12.97 18.19 -25.36
N LEU A 266 -11.99 17.66 -26.08
CA LEU A 266 -12.04 16.28 -26.61
C LEU A 266 -12.03 15.22 -25.51
N THR A 267 -11.51 15.55 -24.33
CA THR A 267 -11.32 14.59 -23.23
C THR A 267 -12.42 14.63 -22.18
N GLU A 268 -13.55 15.28 -22.48
CA GLU A 268 -14.72 15.21 -21.62
C GLU A 268 -15.15 13.76 -21.35
N GLY A 269 -15.42 13.48 -20.06
CA GLY A 269 -15.83 12.16 -19.59
C GLY A 269 -14.69 11.16 -19.34
N LEU A 270 -13.48 11.41 -19.85
CA LEU A 270 -12.36 10.47 -19.69
C LEU A 270 -11.87 10.40 -18.24
N SER A 271 -11.55 9.19 -17.78
CA SER A 271 -10.94 8.93 -16.48
C SER A 271 -9.50 9.48 -16.39
N PHE A 272 -8.95 9.66 -15.18
CA PHE A 272 -7.54 10.07 -15.02
C PHE A 272 -6.58 9.07 -15.66
N ALA A 273 -6.87 7.77 -15.58
CA ALA A 273 -6.09 6.73 -16.24
C ALA A 273 -6.12 6.92 -17.77
N ALA A 274 -7.29 7.19 -18.35
CA ALA A 274 -7.41 7.48 -19.78
C ALA A 274 -6.66 8.77 -20.18
N LEU A 275 -6.65 9.82 -19.35
CA LEU A 275 -5.85 11.02 -19.61
C LEU A 275 -4.34 10.74 -19.60
N ALA A 276 -3.86 9.87 -18.69
CA ALA A 276 -2.47 9.44 -18.66
C ALA A 276 -2.09 8.67 -19.92
N GLU A 277 -2.92 7.70 -20.31
CA GLU A 277 -2.71 6.93 -21.54
C GLU A 277 -2.76 7.81 -22.79
N LEU A 278 -3.67 8.79 -22.83
CA LEU A 278 -3.74 9.75 -23.94
C LEU A 278 -2.42 10.54 -24.10
N VAL A 279 -1.86 11.01 -22.99
CA VAL A 279 -0.57 11.72 -22.99
C VAL A 279 0.53 10.80 -23.52
N ILE A 280 0.59 9.55 -23.07
CA ILE A 280 1.59 8.57 -23.53
C ILE A 280 1.43 8.32 -25.04
N SER A 281 0.23 7.95 -25.48
CA SER A 281 -0.06 7.61 -26.86
C SER A 281 0.23 8.77 -27.83
N VAL A 282 -0.24 9.97 -27.52
CA VAL A 282 -0.11 11.10 -28.44
C VAL A 282 1.25 11.78 -28.33
N ALA A 283 1.70 12.10 -27.11
CA ALA A 283 2.91 12.88 -26.92
C ALA A 283 4.19 12.04 -26.94
N CYS A 284 4.14 10.77 -26.50
CA CYS A 284 5.31 9.90 -26.48
C CYS A 284 5.37 8.97 -27.70
N LEU A 285 4.22 8.45 -28.16
CA LEU A 285 4.18 7.51 -29.29
C LEU A 285 3.82 8.17 -30.64
N GLY A 286 3.39 9.43 -30.63
CA GLY A 286 3.08 10.19 -31.85
C GLY A 286 1.78 9.80 -32.54
N ASN A 287 0.85 9.14 -31.82
CA ASN A 287 -0.45 8.76 -32.36
C ASN A 287 -1.39 9.96 -32.51
N ASN A 288 -2.43 9.81 -33.34
CA ASN A 288 -3.43 10.85 -33.53
C ASN A 288 -4.32 11.03 -32.27
N LEU A 289 -4.61 12.30 -31.93
CA LEU A 289 -5.38 12.67 -30.75
C LEU A 289 -6.83 12.16 -30.81
N GLU A 290 -7.56 12.46 -31.88
CA GLU A 290 -8.96 12.09 -32.06
C GLU A 290 -9.17 10.57 -32.10
N GLU A 291 -8.29 9.86 -32.81
CA GLU A 291 -8.33 8.39 -32.88
C GLU A 291 -8.08 7.77 -31.51
N THR A 292 -7.09 8.28 -30.77
CA THR A 292 -6.79 7.79 -29.42
C THR A 292 -7.93 8.08 -28.45
N VAL A 293 -8.52 9.27 -28.48
CA VAL A 293 -9.70 9.62 -27.64
C VAL A 293 -10.87 8.66 -27.93
N THR A 294 -11.12 8.37 -29.21
CA THR A 294 -12.19 7.44 -29.61
C THR A 294 -11.93 6.03 -29.09
N LEU A 295 -10.69 5.55 -29.19
CA LEU A 295 -10.28 4.25 -28.66
C LEU A 295 -10.47 4.17 -27.14
N LEU A 296 -9.99 5.18 -26.41
CA LEU A 296 -10.07 5.22 -24.95
C LEU A 296 -11.51 5.25 -24.44
N ARG A 297 -12.41 5.98 -25.11
CA ARG A 297 -13.84 5.95 -24.79
C ARG A 297 -14.44 4.55 -24.94
N GLY A 298 -14.06 3.84 -26.01
CA GLY A 298 -14.49 2.45 -26.22
C GLY A 298 -14.02 1.50 -25.13
N LEU A 299 -12.84 1.73 -24.54
CA LEU A 299 -12.30 0.93 -23.44
C LEU A 299 -12.95 1.25 -22.09
N ASP A 300 -13.26 2.52 -21.81
CA ASP A 300 -13.99 2.90 -20.58
C ASP A 300 -15.44 2.38 -20.59
N ASP A 301 -16.08 2.27 -21.78
CA ASP A 301 -17.44 1.74 -21.95
C ASP A 301 -17.50 0.20 -21.91
N GLN A 302 -16.44 -0.49 -22.35
CA GLN A 302 -16.34 -1.95 -22.31
C GLN A 302 -15.53 -2.37 -21.08
N GLN A 303 -16.21 -2.63 -19.95
CA GLN A 303 -15.61 -3.49 -18.93
C GLN A 303 -15.34 -4.85 -19.59
N PRO A 304 -14.07 -5.25 -19.81
CA PRO A 304 -13.81 -6.54 -20.40
C PRO A 304 -14.32 -7.60 -19.43
N SER A 305 -15.32 -8.35 -19.87
CA SER A 305 -15.81 -9.51 -19.13
C SER A 305 -14.69 -10.54 -19.09
N SER A 306 -14.43 -11.16 -17.94
CA SER A 306 -13.47 -12.27 -17.83
C SER A 306 -13.73 -13.39 -18.85
N ARG A 307 -14.97 -13.49 -19.37
CA ARG A 307 -15.36 -14.42 -20.45
C ARG A 307 -14.76 -14.07 -21.82
N GLU A 308 -14.27 -12.85 -22.04
CA GLU A 308 -13.61 -12.44 -23.27
C GLU A 308 -12.15 -12.91 -23.32
N PHE A 309 -11.51 -13.08 -22.15
CA PHE A 309 -10.19 -13.69 -22.02
C PHE A 309 -10.21 -15.23 -22.11
N ASP A 310 -11.36 -15.84 -21.86
CA ASP A 310 -11.57 -17.30 -22.00
C ASP A 310 -11.87 -17.74 -23.45
N ARG A 311 -11.96 -16.82 -24.41
CA ARG A 311 -12.04 -17.19 -25.83
C ARG A 311 -10.63 -17.51 -26.32
N PRO A 312 -10.32 -18.77 -26.69
CA PRO A 312 -9.04 -19.09 -27.30
C PRO A 312 -9.02 -18.50 -28.73
N GLY A 313 -8.66 -17.23 -28.82
CA GLY A 313 -8.49 -16.49 -30.07
C GLY A 313 -7.01 -16.34 -30.40
N GLN A 314 -6.55 -17.16 -31.34
CA GLN A 314 -5.40 -16.99 -32.23
C GLN A 314 -4.47 -15.78 -32.01
N MET A 315 -3.58 -15.84 -31.02
CA MET A 315 -2.24 -15.24 -31.10
C MET A 315 -1.26 -16.14 -30.33
N GLY A 316 -0.96 -17.29 -30.92
CA GLY A 316 0.22 -18.07 -30.54
C GLY A 316 1.42 -17.56 -31.31
N PHE A 317 2.56 -17.41 -30.63
CA PHE A 317 3.86 -17.30 -31.31
C PHE A 317 4.00 -18.48 -32.28
N GLY A 318 3.96 -18.18 -33.57
CA GLY A 318 3.98 -19.19 -34.62
C GLY A 318 5.23 -20.05 -34.54
N THR A 319 5.07 -21.33 -34.20
CA THR A 319 6.01 -22.36 -34.63
C THR A 319 5.53 -22.87 -35.98
N ALA A 320 6.41 -22.74 -36.98
CA ALA A 320 6.17 -23.15 -38.35
C ALA A 320 5.69 -24.61 -38.41
N ARG A 321 4.51 -24.84 -39.00
CA ARG A 321 4.12 -26.18 -39.45
C ARG A 321 5.03 -26.56 -40.61
N ALA A 322 6.01 -27.43 -40.35
CA ALA A 322 6.69 -28.19 -41.38
C ALA A 322 5.64 -29.09 -42.07
N GLY A 323 5.31 -28.75 -43.32
CA GLY A 323 4.50 -29.61 -44.19
C GLY A 323 5.27 -30.89 -44.50
N HIS A 324 4.96 -31.96 -43.78
CA HIS A 324 5.40 -33.30 -44.14
C HIS A 324 4.47 -33.83 -45.23
N SER A 325 4.97 -33.92 -46.45
CA SER A 325 4.29 -34.60 -47.55
C SER A 325 4.27 -36.10 -47.28
N ARG A 326 3.07 -36.68 -47.11
CA ARG A 326 2.88 -38.13 -47.17
C ARG A 326 2.63 -38.51 -48.63
N ARG A 327 3.63 -39.11 -49.26
CA ARG A 327 3.43 -40.04 -50.38
C ARG A 327 3.07 -41.43 -49.82
N ARG A 328 2.35 -42.14 -50.67
CA ARG A 328 1.59 -43.38 -50.49
C ARG A 328 2.48 -44.63 -50.47
N ASP A 329 1.83 -45.74 -50.11
CA ASP A 329 2.19 -47.16 -50.28
C ASP A 329 3.13 -47.68 -49.16
N GLU A 330 2.87 -48.77 -48.44
CA GLU A 330 2.28 -50.06 -48.79
C GLU A 330 1.84 -50.84 -47.51
N GLU A 331 0.99 -51.84 -47.71
CA GLU A 331 0.35 -52.76 -46.77
C GLU A 331 1.31 -53.58 -45.88
N ILE A 332 0.90 -53.91 -44.64
CA ILE A 332 1.01 -55.29 -44.07
C ILE A 332 -0.16 -55.52 -43.09
N PRO A 333 -0.94 -56.61 -43.25
CA PRO A 333 -2.03 -57.00 -42.35
C PRO A 333 -1.54 -57.95 -41.23
N PHE A 334 -2.03 -57.75 -40.01
CA PHE A 334 -2.70 -58.72 -39.11
C PHE A 334 -2.97 -58.08 -37.74
#